data_AF-A0A267EM15-F1
#
_entry.id   AF-A0A267EM15-F1
#
_cell.length_a   1.000
_cell.length_b   1.000
_cell.length_c   1.000
_cell.angle_alpha   90.00
_cell.angle_beta   90.00
_cell.angle_gamma   90.00
#
_symmetry.space_group_name_H-M   'P 1'
#
loop_
_entity.id
_entity.type
_entity.pdbx_description
1 polymer ?
#
loop_
_entity_poly.entity_id
_entity_poly.type
_entity_poly.pdbx_seq_one_letter_code
_entity_poly.pdbx_strand_id
1 'polypeptide(L)'
;MRLLSAVYYVNHYYYIHVDSRDDFLYESLMPLEARFPNVRLMRRRFPTIWGGTGLLDLMLAAFRDLLNCTDWHWDFVINLSESDFPIRPDRQLTAYLTEMRHLSFLASHSGNYSDFMRKQAIERYFVQCDNHMYFLGSRQPIEGLLFDGGSDWLTLNREFVQFVISGLDNNHTIVTNIVEYFKYGLLPVESVFHTIAQNTELCGRVANANLRLVNWDRKRGCRCQHLPVADWCGCSPMVYRGAEAAAYASSSGSGGHGAFFARKFDPTISVSAVDAAYAELMKQRHGGAAGREMRAKLGRPRYWLSAFTAGAPGLTPVQSAFGRLLTRLLCAELLSGTCPAGFDPDSVRAVEVTEFYLEDAFQGPLLTASIGGGVGGGGGTNAAMLLDAHFSLRSGIGSGQAVRIVHPKQQPHGNASSLTSAYQSVIAARFMEFEVGRQYDWKEDLFRDRLSLLAAGRAADSGLQLRYAWGPAGRDDHLPAAGPGRRYPIGFPAQRPGTATG
;
A
#
# COMPACT_ATOMS: atom_id res chain seq x y z
N MET A 1 4.05 -3.47 -12.75
CA MET A 1 4.95 -3.50 -13.93
C MET A 1 6.40 -3.09 -13.65
N ARG A 2 6.69 -1.88 -13.14
CA ARG A 2 8.10 -1.43 -12.93
C ARG A 2 8.91 -2.38 -12.03
N LEU A 3 8.33 -2.90 -10.95
CA LEU A 3 8.96 -3.95 -10.12
C LEU A 3 9.33 -5.17 -10.94
N LEU A 4 8.37 -5.74 -11.69
CA LEU A 4 8.62 -6.92 -12.54
C LEU A 4 9.77 -6.65 -13.52
N SER A 5 9.79 -5.50 -14.20
CA SER A 5 10.92 -5.09 -15.05
C SER A 5 12.25 -4.98 -14.30
N ALA A 6 12.23 -4.58 -13.03
CA ALA A 6 13.43 -4.46 -12.22
C ALA A 6 13.98 -5.83 -11.79
N VAL A 7 13.11 -6.80 -11.48
CA VAL A 7 13.52 -8.15 -11.05
C VAL A 7 13.61 -9.17 -12.18
N TYR A 8 13.13 -8.85 -13.39
CA TYR A 8 13.04 -9.79 -14.51
C TYR A 8 14.41 -10.32 -14.94
N TYR A 9 14.51 -11.65 -15.00
CA TYR A 9 15.61 -12.38 -15.59
C TYR A 9 15.06 -13.66 -16.23
N VAL A 10 15.61 -14.04 -17.39
CA VAL A 10 15.07 -15.12 -18.22
C VAL A 10 15.11 -16.50 -17.55
N ASN A 11 16.03 -16.71 -16.61
CA ASN A 11 16.19 -17.97 -15.87
C ASN A 11 15.55 -17.94 -14.47
N HIS A 12 14.73 -16.93 -14.18
CA HIS A 12 13.90 -16.89 -12.99
C HIS A 12 12.44 -17.10 -13.37
N TYR A 13 11.62 -17.52 -12.42
CA TYR A 13 10.19 -17.72 -12.64
C TYR A 13 9.38 -16.76 -11.76
N TYR A 14 8.30 -16.23 -12.31
CA TYR A 14 7.44 -15.26 -11.65
C TYR A 14 6.03 -15.85 -11.54
N TYR A 15 5.67 -16.31 -10.35
CA TYR A 15 4.32 -16.76 -10.04
C TYR A 15 3.56 -15.65 -9.31
N ILE A 16 2.59 -15.06 -9.99
CA ILE A 16 1.93 -13.83 -9.55
C ILE A 16 0.54 -14.17 -9.05
N HIS A 17 0.30 -13.96 -7.77
CA HIS A 17 -1.06 -13.88 -7.21
C HIS A 17 -1.54 -12.44 -7.24
N VAL A 18 -2.81 -12.27 -7.59
CA VAL A 18 -3.56 -11.03 -7.38
C VAL A 18 -4.70 -11.37 -6.44
N ASP A 19 -4.96 -10.48 -5.47
CA ASP A 19 -6.04 -10.65 -4.50
C ASP A 19 -7.38 -10.88 -5.22
N SER A 20 -8.22 -11.77 -4.69
CA SER A 20 -9.51 -12.11 -5.30
C SER A 20 -10.48 -10.93 -5.39
N ARG A 21 -10.19 -9.82 -4.70
CA ARG A 21 -10.98 -8.59 -4.70
C ARG A 21 -10.57 -7.60 -5.80
N ASP A 22 -9.47 -7.84 -6.51
CA ASP A 22 -8.95 -6.95 -7.55
C ASP A 22 -8.95 -7.63 -8.93
N ASP A 23 -10.11 -7.63 -9.57
CA ASP A 23 -10.29 -8.21 -10.92
C ASP A 23 -9.57 -7.38 -11.98
N PHE A 24 -9.59 -6.05 -11.85
CA PHE A 24 -8.95 -5.16 -12.80
C PHE A 24 -7.45 -5.42 -12.93
N LEU A 25 -6.74 -5.51 -11.80
CA LEU A 25 -5.30 -5.79 -11.81
C LEU A 25 -5.01 -7.21 -12.34
N TYR A 26 -5.84 -8.20 -11.97
CA TYR A 26 -5.67 -9.57 -12.45
C TYR A 26 -5.79 -9.64 -13.97
N GLU A 27 -6.88 -9.09 -14.53
CA GLU A 27 -7.13 -9.05 -15.98
C GLU A 27 -6.04 -8.25 -16.71
N SER A 28 -5.60 -7.13 -16.14
CA SER A 28 -4.53 -6.29 -16.72
C SER A 28 -3.18 -7.01 -16.80
N LEU A 29 -2.93 -8.00 -15.94
CA LEU A 29 -1.69 -8.78 -15.91
C LEU A 29 -1.78 -10.08 -16.72
N MET A 30 -2.98 -10.58 -17.06
CA MET A 30 -3.14 -11.81 -17.85
C MET A 30 -2.36 -11.83 -19.18
N PRO A 31 -2.27 -10.72 -19.96
CA PRO A 31 -1.50 -10.72 -21.20
C PRO A 31 0.01 -11.03 -21.02
N LEU A 32 0.54 -10.95 -19.79
CA LEU A 32 1.94 -11.26 -19.52
C LEU A 32 2.27 -12.74 -19.75
N GLU A 33 1.35 -13.67 -19.47
CA GLU A 33 1.59 -15.11 -19.65
C GLU A 33 1.85 -15.47 -21.11
N ALA A 34 1.16 -14.79 -22.04
CA ALA A 34 1.36 -14.96 -23.47
C ALA A 34 2.69 -14.34 -23.96
N ARG A 35 3.18 -13.31 -23.25
CA ARG A 35 4.38 -12.55 -23.63
C ARG A 35 5.68 -13.11 -23.03
N PHE A 36 5.60 -13.72 -21.85
CA PHE A 36 6.76 -14.21 -21.10
C PHE A 36 6.52 -15.64 -20.60
N PRO A 37 7.23 -16.65 -21.14
CA PRO A 37 6.99 -18.06 -20.79
C PRO A 37 7.33 -18.41 -19.34
N ASN A 38 8.15 -17.59 -18.67
CA ASN A 38 8.54 -17.71 -17.27
C ASN A 38 7.68 -16.86 -16.32
N VAL A 39 6.53 -16.36 -16.77
CA VAL A 39 5.54 -15.64 -15.95
C VAL A 39 4.22 -16.40 -15.98
N ARG A 40 3.65 -16.67 -14.80
CA ARG A 40 2.33 -17.30 -14.64
C ARG A 40 1.53 -16.55 -13.60
N LEU A 41 0.22 -16.43 -13.83
CA LEU A 41 -0.73 -15.92 -12.86
C LEU A 41 -1.39 -17.08 -12.13
N MET A 42 -1.51 -16.95 -10.82
CA MET A 42 -2.20 -17.94 -9.99
C MET A 42 -3.70 -17.87 -10.24
N ARG A 43 -4.28 -18.99 -10.70
CA ARG A 43 -5.73 -19.07 -11.01
C ARG A 43 -6.59 -19.08 -9.75
N ARG A 44 -6.17 -19.80 -8.72
CA ARG A 44 -6.84 -19.80 -7.41
C ARG A 44 -6.43 -18.55 -6.64
N ARG A 45 -7.29 -17.54 -6.65
CA ARG A 45 -7.08 -16.28 -5.91
C ARG A 45 -7.63 -16.38 -4.49
N PHE A 46 -7.00 -15.65 -3.58
CA PHE A 46 -7.30 -15.65 -2.14
C PHE A 46 -7.49 -14.22 -1.66
N PRO A 47 -8.43 -13.95 -0.74
CA PRO A 47 -8.56 -12.66 -0.08
C PRO A 47 -7.47 -12.53 0.99
N THR A 48 -6.45 -11.74 0.68
CA THR A 48 -5.27 -11.51 1.52
C THR A 48 -5.41 -10.21 2.31
N ILE A 49 -6.40 -10.16 3.21
CA ILE A 49 -6.55 -9.02 4.14
C ILE A 49 -5.36 -8.93 5.10
N TRP A 50 -5.11 -7.73 5.65
CA TRP A 50 -4.06 -7.56 6.64
C TRP A 50 -4.29 -8.46 7.86
N GLY A 51 -3.25 -9.19 8.28
CA GLY A 51 -3.32 -10.13 9.40
C GLY A 51 -4.07 -11.43 9.11
N GLY A 52 -4.68 -11.58 7.94
CA GLY A 52 -5.53 -12.69 7.57
C GLY A 52 -4.82 -14.02 7.34
N THR A 53 -5.56 -15.11 7.51
CA THR A 53 -5.14 -16.48 7.22
C THR A 53 -5.07 -16.77 5.73
N GLY A 54 -5.76 -15.98 4.90
CA GLY A 54 -5.69 -16.09 3.44
C GLY A 54 -4.28 -15.95 2.86
N LEU A 55 -3.36 -15.26 3.56
CA LEU A 55 -1.94 -15.21 3.17
C LEU A 55 -1.23 -16.55 3.38
N LEU A 56 -1.55 -17.28 4.45
CA LEU A 56 -1.02 -18.63 4.67
C LEU A 56 -1.58 -19.61 3.62
N ASP A 57 -2.88 -19.55 3.35
CA ASP A 57 -3.52 -20.38 2.32
C ASP A 57 -2.90 -20.13 0.94
N LEU A 58 -2.65 -18.86 0.60
CA LEU A 58 -1.92 -18.46 -0.60
C LEU A 58 -0.53 -19.11 -0.65
N MET A 59 0.28 -18.95 0.40
CA MET A 59 1.65 -19.47 0.38
C MET A 59 1.70 -20.99 0.25
N LEU A 60 0.85 -21.72 1.00
CA LEU A 60 0.78 -23.17 0.92
C LEU A 60 0.29 -23.66 -0.44
N ALA A 61 -0.70 -22.99 -1.04
CA ALA A 61 -1.18 -23.31 -2.38
C ALA A 61 -0.10 -23.03 -3.44
N ALA A 62 0.58 -21.87 -3.36
CA ALA A 62 1.66 -21.53 -4.27
C ALA A 62 2.84 -22.51 -4.18
N PHE A 63 3.19 -22.96 -2.97
CA PHE A 63 4.22 -23.98 -2.78
C PHE A 63 3.86 -25.32 -3.43
N ARG A 64 2.60 -25.79 -3.28
CA ARG A 64 2.12 -26.98 -3.97
C ARG A 64 2.16 -26.82 -5.48
N ASP A 65 1.66 -25.70 -6.01
CA ASP A 65 1.65 -25.41 -7.44
C ASP A 65 3.08 -25.42 -8.01
N LEU A 66 4.03 -24.77 -7.32
CA LEU A 66 5.44 -24.71 -7.72
C LEU A 66 6.15 -26.06 -7.68
N LEU A 67 5.80 -26.95 -6.72
CA LEU A 67 6.35 -28.31 -6.67
C LEU A 67 5.77 -29.22 -7.76
N ASN A 68 4.48 -29.04 -8.09
CA ASN A 68 3.80 -29.78 -9.16
C ASN A 68 4.13 -29.26 -10.57
N CYS A 69 4.70 -28.06 -10.66
CA CYS A 69 5.16 -27.45 -11.90
C CYS A 69 6.45 -28.13 -12.38
N THR A 70 6.32 -29.08 -13.31
CA THR A 70 7.46 -29.91 -13.78
C THR A 70 8.36 -29.20 -14.78
N ASP A 71 7.88 -28.14 -15.44
CA ASP A 71 8.63 -27.39 -16.44
C ASP A 71 9.42 -26.20 -15.86
N TRP A 72 9.23 -25.88 -14.58
CA TRP A 72 9.99 -24.84 -13.88
C TRP A 72 10.98 -25.46 -12.89
N HIS A 73 12.28 -25.32 -13.17
CA HIS A 73 13.37 -25.80 -12.31
C HIS A 73 13.88 -24.67 -11.41
N TRP A 74 13.28 -24.53 -10.24
CA TRP A 74 13.59 -23.49 -9.27
C TRP A 74 14.25 -24.05 -8.00
N ASP A 75 15.18 -23.28 -7.42
CA ASP A 75 15.92 -23.65 -6.19
C ASP A 75 15.42 -22.92 -4.94
N PHE A 76 14.87 -21.71 -5.12
CA PHE A 76 14.36 -20.86 -4.05
C PHE A 76 13.02 -20.24 -4.40
N VAL A 77 12.18 -20.05 -3.37
CA VAL A 77 11.01 -19.17 -3.42
C VAL A 77 11.31 -17.91 -2.61
N ILE A 78 11.11 -16.74 -3.22
CA ILE A 78 11.23 -15.43 -2.59
C ILE A 78 9.89 -14.73 -2.75
N ASN A 79 9.22 -14.38 -1.65
CA ASN A 79 7.97 -13.62 -1.76
C ASN A 79 8.24 -12.10 -1.87
N LEU A 80 7.51 -11.42 -2.75
CA LEU A 80 7.56 -9.96 -2.96
C LEU A 80 6.11 -9.45 -2.98
N SER A 81 5.84 -8.24 -2.48
CA SER A 81 4.62 -7.52 -2.87
C SER A 81 4.94 -6.44 -3.89
N GLU A 82 3.89 -5.81 -4.42
CA GLU A 82 3.94 -4.65 -5.30
C GLU A 82 4.72 -3.44 -4.72
N SER A 83 4.95 -3.45 -3.41
CA SER A 83 5.64 -2.39 -2.66
C SER A 83 7.11 -2.69 -2.32
N ASP A 84 7.62 -3.85 -2.73
CA ASP A 84 9.05 -4.16 -2.65
C ASP A 84 9.80 -3.60 -3.87
N PHE A 85 11.10 -3.37 -3.72
CA PHE A 85 11.97 -3.05 -4.83
C PHE A 85 13.38 -3.64 -4.64
N PRO A 86 14.01 -4.21 -5.68
CA PRO A 86 15.39 -4.70 -5.58
C PRO A 86 16.36 -3.53 -5.39
N ILE A 87 17.28 -3.68 -4.43
CA ILE A 87 18.33 -2.69 -4.13
C ILE A 87 19.72 -3.18 -4.56
N ARG A 88 19.82 -4.41 -5.05
CA ARG A 88 21.03 -5.02 -5.62
C ARG A 88 20.71 -5.78 -6.92
N PRO A 89 21.69 -5.93 -7.83
CA PRO A 89 21.54 -6.73 -9.03
C PRO A 89 21.20 -8.21 -8.76
N ASP A 90 20.41 -8.80 -9.64
CA ASP A 90 20.05 -10.22 -9.70
C ASP A 90 21.28 -11.15 -9.69
N ARG A 91 22.36 -10.81 -10.40
CA ARG A 91 23.62 -11.56 -10.35
C ARG A 91 24.20 -11.71 -8.94
N GLN A 92 24.07 -10.68 -8.09
CA GLN A 92 24.57 -10.74 -6.72
C GLN A 92 23.66 -11.59 -5.84
N LEU A 93 22.34 -11.48 -6.03
CA LEU A 93 21.36 -12.32 -5.36
C LEU A 93 21.58 -13.79 -5.71
N THR A 94 21.74 -14.09 -7.00
CA THR A 94 21.97 -15.46 -7.51
C THR A 94 23.27 -16.03 -6.94
N ALA A 95 24.36 -15.26 -6.95
CA ALA A 95 25.64 -15.70 -6.38
C ALA A 95 25.51 -16.03 -4.88
N TYR A 96 24.90 -15.13 -4.12
CA TYR A 96 24.69 -15.31 -2.67
C TYR A 96 23.82 -16.53 -2.35
N LEU A 97 22.68 -16.70 -3.04
CA LEU A 97 21.79 -17.83 -2.82
C LEU A 97 22.41 -19.16 -3.31
N THR A 98 23.27 -19.12 -4.32
CA THR A 98 24.01 -20.31 -4.79
C THR A 98 24.98 -20.79 -3.72
N GLU A 99 25.74 -19.87 -3.11
CA GLU A 99 26.68 -20.18 -2.01
C GLU A 99 25.93 -20.73 -0.78
N MET A 100 24.77 -20.14 -0.48
CA MET A 100 23.95 -20.48 0.68
C MET A 100 22.80 -21.45 0.37
N ARG A 101 22.89 -22.24 -0.71
CA ARG A 101 21.81 -23.12 -1.22
C ARG A 101 21.19 -24.08 -0.20
N HIS A 102 21.96 -24.43 0.83
CA HIS A 102 21.57 -25.37 1.88
C HIS A 102 20.75 -24.71 3.02
N LEU A 103 20.57 -23.39 2.98
CA LEU A 103 19.81 -22.64 3.98
C LEU A 103 18.53 -22.04 3.41
N SER A 104 17.52 -21.93 4.27
CA SER A 104 16.41 -20.97 4.12
C SER A 104 16.65 -19.75 5.01
N PHE A 105 16.02 -18.63 4.69
CA PHE A 105 16.21 -17.34 5.37
C PHE A 105 14.90 -16.90 5.99
N LEU A 106 14.85 -16.95 7.33
CA LEU A 106 13.72 -16.56 8.16
C LEU A 106 14.24 -15.59 9.22
N ALA A 107 13.76 -14.34 9.24
CA ALA A 107 14.19 -13.36 10.24
C ALA A 107 13.31 -13.44 11.49
N SER A 108 13.83 -14.01 12.57
CA SER A 108 13.15 -14.09 13.85
C SER A 108 13.12 -12.74 14.57
N HIS A 109 12.12 -12.56 15.44
CA HIS A 109 11.98 -11.41 16.30
C HIS A 109 13.15 -11.30 17.28
N SER A 110 13.73 -10.11 17.42
CA SER A 110 14.90 -9.88 18.29
C SER A 110 14.58 -9.52 19.75
N GLY A 111 13.30 -9.51 20.13
CA GLY A 111 12.85 -9.15 21.48
C GLY A 111 12.58 -10.35 22.38
N ASN A 112 12.07 -10.08 23.59
CA ASN A 112 11.78 -11.14 24.57
C ASN A 112 10.66 -12.06 24.07
N TYR A 113 10.83 -13.37 24.29
CA TYR A 113 9.88 -14.41 23.90
C TYR A 113 8.44 -14.19 24.39
N SER A 114 8.27 -13.81 25.66
CA SER A 114 6.92 -13.56 26.23
C SER A 114 6.24 -12.35 25.56
N ASP A 115 7.04 -11.36 25.19
CA ASP A 115 6.59 -10.19 24.44
C ASP A 115 6.21 -10.55 23.01
N PHE A 116 6.98 -11.42 22.34
CA PHE A 116 6.65 -11.97 21.03
C PHE A 116 5.32 -12.72 21.07
N MET A 117 5.17 -13.70 21.97
CA MET A 117 3.95 -14.51 22.13
C MET A 117 2.71 -13.62 22.31
N ARG A 118 2.81 -12.60 23.16
CA ARG A 118 1.73 -11.65 23.44
C ARG A 118 1.45 -10.72 22.27
N LYS A 119 2.47 -10.07 21.69
CA LYS A 119 2.30 -9.03 20.66
C LYS A 119 1.82 -9.61 19.34
N GLN A 120 2.27 -10.83 19.00
CA GLN A 120 1.84 -11.58 17.83
C GLN A 120 0.56 -12.40 18.06
N ALA A 121 -0.02 -12.31 19.25
CA ALA A 121 -1.27 -12.99 19.60
C ALA A 121 -1.23 -14.51 19.37
N ILE A 122 -0.07 -15.15 19.59
CA ILE A 122 0.11 -16.59 19.43
C ILE A 122 -0.87 -17.36 20.33
N GLU A 123 -1.11 -16.85 21.53
CA GLU A 123 -2.00 -17.37 22.58
C GLU A 123 -3.48 -16.99 22.38
N ARG A 124 -3.88 -16.56 21.18
CA ARG A 124 -5.23 -16.08 20.89
C ARG A 124 -5.82 -16.80 19.67
N TYR A 125 -7.13 -17.02 19.70
CA TYR A 125 -7.90 -17.53 18.57
C TYR A 125 -8.42 -16.39 17.70
N PHE A 126 -8.17 -16.51 16.40
CA PHE A 126 -8.76 -15.65 15.38
C PHE A 126 -9.41 -16.48 14.28
N VAL A 127 -10.43 -15.91 13.65
CA VAL A 127 -11.06 -16.46 12.45
C VAL A 127 -11.19 -15.37 11.39
N GLN A 128 -10.76 -15.68 10.17
CA GLN A 128 -11.04 -14.85 9.01
C GLN A 128 -12.44 -15.18 8.48
N CYS A 129 -13.33 -14.18 8.44
CA CYS A 129 -14.64 -14.27 7.81
C CYS A 129 -15.03 -12.90 7.25
N ASP A 130 -15.78 -12.83 6.14
CA ASP A 130 -16.29 -11.57 5.55
C ASP A 130 -15.25 -10.43 5.42
N ASN A 131 -14.02 -10.78 5.02
CA ASN A 131 -12.88 -9.86 4.92
C ASN A 131 -12.49 -9.16 6.24
N HIS A 132 -12.73 -9.80 7.38
CA HIS A 132 -12.33 -9.35 8.71
C HIS A 132 -11.68 -10.47 9.52
N MET A 133 -10.72 -10.13 10.38
CA MET A 133 -10.12 -11.03 11.37
C MET A 133 -10.76 -10.84 12.74
N TYR A 134 -11.64 -11.77 13.12
CA TYR A 134 -12.37 -11.74 14.38
C TYR A 134 -11.57 -12.37 15.51
N PHE A 135 -11.44 -11.67 16.64
CA PHE A 135 -10.88 -12.21 17.86
C PHE A 135 -11.93 -13.01 18.63
N LEU A 136 -11.65 -14.29 18.93
CA LEU A 136 -12.61 -15.19 19.56
C LEU A 136 -12.30 -15.54 21.03
N GLY A 137 -11.07 -15.33 21.48
CA GLY A 137 -10.68 -15.64 22.85
C GLY A 137 -9.24 -16.13 22.98
N SER A 138 -8.84 -16.46 24.21
CA SER A 138 -7.51 -17.01 24.49
C SER A 138 -7.45 -18.51 24.18
N ARG A 139 -6.24 -19.01 23.90
CA ARG A 139 -5.95 -20.44 23.72
C ARG A 139 -4.64 -20.82 24.40
N GLN A 140 -4.53 -22.08 24.79
CA GLN A 140 -3.27 -22.62 25.26
C GLN A 140 -2.37 -22.93 24.06
N PRO A 141 -1.12 -22.45 24.05
CA PRO A 141 -0.11 -22.92 23.10
C PRO A 141 0.09 -24.43 23.22
N ILE A 142 0.46 -25.07 22.12
CA ILE A 142 0.76 -26.50 22.10
C ILE A 142 2.00 -26.74 22.98
N GLU A 143 1.84 -27.55 24.02
CA GLU A 143 2.92 -27.88 24.94
C GLU A 143 4.07 -28.59 24.21
N GLY A 144 5.30 -28.22 24.56
CA GLY A 144 6.52 -28.78 23.97
C GLY A 144 6.94 -28.16 22.63
N LEU A 145 6.12 -27.31 21.99
CA LEU A 145 6.53 -26.56 20.80
C LEU A 145 7.29 -25.28 21.16
N LEU A 146 8.41 -25.05 20.48
CA LEU A 146 9.13 -23.78 20.50
C LEU A 146 8.51 -22.84 19.45
N PHE A 147 7.71 -21.87 19.87
CA PHE A 147 7.14 -20.89 18.96
C PHE A 147 8.20 -19.86 18.57
N ASP A 148 8.37 -19.64 17.28
CA ASP A 148 9.25 -18.59 16.76
C ASP A 148 8.55 -17.85 15.63
N GLY A 149 9.03 -16.66 15.33
CA GLY A 149 8.45 -15.81 14.32
C GLY A 149 9.11 -14.45 14.24
N GLY A 150 8.81 -13.74 13.15
CA GLY A 150 9.30 -12.40 12.90
C GLY A 150 8.79 -11.91 11.56
N SER A 151 9.64 -11.85 10.56
CA SER A 151 9.26 -11.32 9.24
C SER A 151 8.46 -12.35 8.44
N ASP A 152 7.35 -11.94 7.82
CA ASP A 152 6.62 -12.69 6.79
C ASP A 152 7.27 -12.59 5.39
N TRP A 153 8.47 -12.03 5.30
CA TRP A 153 9.28 -11.93 4.08
C TRP A 153 10.31 -13.03 4.11
N LEU A 154 10.09 -14.07 3.33
CA LEU A 154 10.79 -15.33 3.42
C LEU A 154 11.62 -15.54 2.15
N THR A 155 12.75 -16.21 2.29
CA THR A 155 13.45 -16.85 1.17
C THR A 155 13.67 -18.31 1.53
N LEU A 156 12.86 -19.19 0.95
CA LEU A 156 12.87 -20.62 1.29
C LEU A 156 13.52 -21.40 0.16
N ASN A 157 14.45 -22.30 0.49
CA ASN A 157 14.97 -23.22 -0.50
C ASN A 157 13.94 -24.32 -0.82
N ARG A 158 14.11 -25.00 -1.96
CA ARG A 158 13.18 -26.03 -2.42
C ARG A 158 13.01 -27.17 -1.42
N GLU A 159 14.06 -27.57 -0.73
CA GLU A 159 14.00 -28.63 0.30
C GLU A 159 13.07 -28.27 1.45
N PHE A 160 13.15 -27.03 1.95
CA PHE A 160 12.24 -26.54 2.99
C PHE A 160 10.78 -26.57 2.53
N VAL A 161 10.53 -26.07 1.32
CA VAL A 161 9.18 -26.04 0.73
C VAL A 161 8.65 -27.47 0.54
N GLN A 162 9.48 -28.39 0.02
CA GLN A 162 9.13 -29.79 -0.14
C GLN A 162 8.84 -30.46 1.21
N PHE A 163 9.63 -30.19 2.25
CA PHE A 163 9.42 -30.75 3.59
C PHE A 163 8.05 -30.33 4.15
N VAL A 164 7.70 -29.05 4.06
CA VAL A 164 6.40 -28.54 4.54
C VAL A 164 5.24 -29.18 3.77
N ILE A 165 5.29 -29.18 2.44
CA ILE A 165 4.20 -29.72 1.62
C ILE A 165 4.06 -31.23 1.78
N SER A 166 5.16 -31.99 1.73
CA SER A 166 5.12 -33.43 1.95
C SER A 166 4.67 -33.78 3.37
N GLY A 167 5.03 -32.95 4.35
CA GLY A 167 4.58 -33.08 5.72
C GLY A 167 3.07 -32.90 5.86
N LEU A 168 2.48 -31.96 5.13
CA LEU A 168 1.02 -31.81 5.08
C LEU A 168 0.34 -32.96 4.35
N ASP A 169 0.88 -33.37 3.19
CA ASP A 169 0.25 -34.39 2.35
C ASP A 169 0.34 -35.80 2.95
N ASN A 170 1.39 -36.07 3.75
CA ASN A 170 1.60 -37.33 4.46
C ASN A 170 1.17 -37.29 5.95
N ASN A 171 0.48 -36.24 6.40
CA ASN A 171 0.06 -36.05 7.80
C ASN A 171 1.19 -36.14 8.84
N HIS A 172 2.36 -35.59 8.54
CA HIS A 172 3.43 -35.41 9.52
C HIS A 172 2.91 -34.61 10.72
N THR A 173 2.93 -35.22 11.91
CA THR A 173 2.23 -34.71 13.10
C THR A 173 2.61 -33.27 13.46
N ILE A 174 3.92 -32.97 13.53
CA ILE A 174 4.40 -31.62 13.91
C ILE A 174 3.96 -30.57 12.88
N VAL A 175 4.24 -30.80 11.59
CA VAL A 175 3.88 -29.87 10.50
C VAL A 175 2.37 -29.63 10.46
N THR A 176 1.57 -30.70 10.50
CA THR A 176 0.10 -30.60 10.43
C THR A 176 -0.46 -29.84 11.62
N ASN A 177 -0.03 -30.17 12.84
CA ASN A 177 -0.49 -29.50 14.06
C ASN A 177 -0.09 -28.01 14.09
N ILE A 178 1.12 -27.66 13.65
CA ILE A 178 1.57 -26.25 13.59
C ILE A 178 0.75 -25.48 12.55
N VAL A 179 0.60 -26.01 11.34
CA VAL A 179 -0.18 -25.34 10.29
C VAL A 179 -1.64 -25.16 10.74
N GLU A 180 -2.26 -26.19 11.33
CA GLU A 180 -3.62 -26.10 11.86
C GLU A 180 -3.74 -25.07 12.99
N TYR A 181 -2.77 -25.02 13.89
CA TYR A 181 -2.73 -24.00 14.95
C TYR A 181 -2.71 -22.57 14.36
N PHE A 182 -1.92 -22.35 13.31
CA PHE A 182 -1.82 -21.03 12.67
C PHE A 182 -2.98 -20.70 11.72
N LYS A 183 -3.76 -21.67 11.24
CA LYS A 183 -5.02 -21.40 10.52
C LYS A 183 -6.06 -20.65 11.35
N TYR A 184 -5.97 -20.74 12.67
CA TYR A 184 -6.83 -20.01 13.61
C TYR A 184 -6.05 -18.94 14.40
N GLY A 185 -4.98 -18.40 13.80
CA GLY A 185 -4.14 -17.35 14.38
C GLY A 185 -4.16 -16.06 13.55
N LEU A 186 -3.66 -14.97 14.15
CA LEU A 186 -3.40 -13.71 13.49
C LEU A 186 -1.99 -13.70 12.89
N LEU A 187 -1.79 -13.02 11.75
CA LEU A 187 -0.48 -12.88 11.08
C LEU A 187 0.27 -14.22 10.92
N PRO A 188 -0.38 -15.32 10.48
CA PRO A 188 0.17 -16.66 10.64
C PRO A 188 1.51 -16.88 9.93
N VAL A 189 1.73 -16.23 8.78
CA VAL A 189 2.98 -16.33 8.02
C VAL A 189 4.19 -15.75 8.77
N GLU A 190 3.97 -14.81 9.69
CA GLU A 190 5.04 -14.28 10.54
C GLU A 190 5.60 -15.35 11.51
N SER A 191 4.95 -16.50 11.70
CA SER A 191 5.38 -17.50 12.71
C SER A 191 5.33 -18.96 12.26
N VAL A 192 4.42 -19.35 11.36
CA VAL A 192 4.21 -20.77 11.00
C VAL A 192 5.48 -21.45 10.48
N PHE A 193 6.18 -20.84 9.53
CA PHE A 193 7.38 -21.44 8.94
C PHE A 193 8.59 -21.41 9.88
N HIS A 194 8.71 -20.36 10.70
CA HIS A 194 9.71 -20.27 11.76
C HIS A 194 9.50 -21.38 12.79
N THR A 195 8.26 -21.55 13.27
CA THR A 195 7.90 -22.58 14.25
C THR A 195 8.08 -23.98 13.67
N ILE A 196 7.73 -24.24 12.40
CA ILE A 196 8.05 -25.53 11.75
C ILE A 196 9.56 -25.77 11.74
N ALA A 197 10.36 -24.77 11.36
CA ALA A 197 11.80 -24.92 11.30
C ALA A 197 12.41 -25.27 12.67
N GLN A 198 12.02 -24.56 13.72
CA GLN A 198 12.56 -24.76 15.07
C GLN A 198 12.20 -26.12 15.68
N ASN A 199 11.10 -26.75 15.24
CA ASN A 199 10.58 -27.99 15.82
C ASN A 199 10.78 -29.22 14.92
N THR A 200 11.63 -29.12 13.90
CA THR A 200 11.91 -30.23 12.96
C THR A 200 13.40 -30.30 12.63
N GLU A 201 13.80 -31.25 11.78
CA GLU A 201 15.17 -31.40 11.26
C GLU A 201 15.70 -30.19 10.47
N LEU A 202 14.83 -29.21 10.19
CA LEU A 202 15.18 -27.96 9.51
C LEU A 202 15.84 -26.92 10.44
N CYS A 203 15.88 -27.13 11.76
CA CYS A 203 16.35 -26.13 12.73
C CYS A 203 17.79 -25.65 12.45
N GLY A 204 18.66 -26.54 11.97
CA GLY A 204 20.04 -26.23 11.56
C GLY A 204 20.19 -25.74 10.12
N ARG A 205 19.09 -25.61 9.37
CA ARG A 205 19.06 -25.23 7.94
C ARG A 205 18.37 -23.89 7.71
N VAL A 206 18.30 -23.04 8.73
CA VAL A 206 17.72 -21.69 8.64
C VAL A 206 18.72 -20.65 9.13
N ALA A 207 18.93 -19.62 8.31
CA ALA A 207 19.65 -18.42 8.68
C ALA A 207 18.68 -17.35 9.21
N ASN A 208 19.06 -16.69 10.31
CA ASN A 208 18.30 -15.59 10.91
C ASN A 208 18.45 -14.29 10.09
N ALA A 209 17.86 -14.25 8.91
CA ALA A 209 17.83 -13.09 8.02
C ALA A 209 16.61 -13.20 7.09
N ASN A 210 16.09 -12.08 6.59
CA ASN A 210 15.02 -12.07 5.57
C ASN A 210 15.49 -11.45 4.24
N LEU A 211 16.75 -11.02 4.18
CA LEU A 211 17.36 -10.36 3.02
C LEU A 211 16.63 -9.05 2.63
N ARG A 212 15.96 -8.40 3.59
CA ARG A 212 15.20 -7.16 3.39
C ARG A 212 15.70 -5.99 4.22
N LEU A 213 15.66 -4.82 3.61
CA LEU A 213 15.65 -3.56 4.33
C LEU A 213 14.21 -3.07 4.50
N VAL A 214 13.81 -2.78 5.74
CA VAL A 214 12.43 -2.39 6.07
C VAL A 214 12.44 -1.06 6.82
N ASN A 215 11.70 -0.07 6.31
CA ASN A 215 11.64 1.27 6.89
C ASN A 215 10.69 1.33 8.11
N TRP A 216 11.13 0.80 9.25
CA TRP A 216 10.34 0.84 10.48
C TRP A 216 10.49 2.17 11.22
N ASP A 217 9.41 2.95 11.28
CA ASP A 217 9.23 4.03 12.25
C ASP A 217 8.04 3.69 13.14
N ARG A 218 8.30 3.15 14.34
CA ARG A 218 7.22 2.72 15.25
C ARG A 218 6.37 3.88 15.76
N LYS A 219 6.88 5.12 15.81
CA LYS A 219 6.10 6.28 16.31
C LYS A 219 5.00 6.67 15.33
N ARG A 220 5.22 6.47 14.03
CA ARG A 220 4.25 6.74 12.96
C ARG A 220 3.51 5.48 12.51
N GLY A 221 4.22 4.37 12.30
CA GLY A 221 3.69 3.14 11.73
C GLY A 221 2.86 2.25 12.66
N CYS A 222 2.88 2.47 13.97
CA CYS A 222 2.12 1.69 14.96
C CYS A 222 0.96 2.50 15.56
N ARG A 223 -0.09 2.76 14.76
CA ARG A 223 -1.25 3.60 15.14
C ARG A 223 -2.59 2.85 15.17
N CYS A 224 -2.55 1.52 15.22
CA CYS A 224 -3.76 0.67 15.15
C CYS A 224 -4.65 0.97 13.93
N GLN A 225 -4.04 1.32 12.80
CA GLN A 225 -4.77 1.69 11.57
C GLN A 225 -5.58 0.54 10.96
N HIS A 226 -5.27 -0.70 11.35
CA HIS A 226 -5.87 -1.93 10.82
C HIS A 226 -7.06 -2.43 11.63
N LEU A 227 -7.51 -1.71 12.65
CA LEU A 227 -8.71 -2.08 13.42
C LEU A 227 -9.98 -2.30 12.56
N PRO A 228 -10.19 -1.60 11.43
CA PRO A 228 -11.34 -1.90 10.56
C PRO A 228 -11.30 -3.25 9.86
N VAL A 229 -10.16 -3.95 9.84
CA VAL A 229 -9.99 -5.25 9.15
C VAL A 229 -9.58 -6.38 10.11
N ALA A 230 -9.17 -6.06 11.33
CA ALA A 230 -8.76 -7.04 12.33
C ALA A 230 -8.99 -6.53 13.73
N ASP A 231 -9.44 -7.40 14.64
CA ASP A 231 -9.62 -7.10 16.06
C ASP A 231 -8.28 -7.07 16.84
N TRP A 232 -7.24 -6.48 16.22
CA TRP A 232 -5.91 -6.37 16.80
C TRP A 232 -5.16 -5.14 16.28
N CYS A 233 -4.31 -4.57 17.13
CA CYS A 233 -3.45 -3.46 16.75
C CYS A 233 -2.20 -3.95 16.04
N GLY A 234 -2.02 -3.51 14.79
CA GLY A 234 -0.82 -3.77 13.99
C GLY A 234 0.09 -2.56 13.82
N CYS A 235 1.28 -2.86 13.29
CA CYS A 235 2.21 -1.87 12.75
C CYS A 235 2.40 -2.07 11.24
N SER A 236 2.84 -1.04 10.54
CA SER A 236 3.30 -1.18 9.15
C SER A 236 4.51 -0.29 8.87
N PRO A 237 5.44 -0.73 8.00
CA PRO A 237 6.59 0.10 7.61
C PRO A 237 6.18 1.36 6.86
N MET A 238 7.02 2.37 6.93
CA MET A 238 6.89 3.64 6.22
C MET A 238 7.22 3.50 4.73
N VAL A 239 6.70 4.41 3.92
CA VAL A 239 7.12 4.59 2.53
C VAL A 239 8.40 5.41 2.45
N TYR A 240 9.36 4.95 1.66
CA TYR A 240 10.57 5.73 1.34
C TYR A 240 10.23 6.99 0.53
N ARG A 241 10.89 8.11 0.84
CA ARG A 241 10.70 9.39 0.14
C ARG A 241 12.04 10.02 -0.28
N GLY A 242 12.06 10.69 -1.43
CA GLY A 242 13.13 11.60 -1.83
C GLY A 242 14.56 11.04 -1.66
N ALA A 243 15.42 11.82 -0.99
CA ALA A 243 16.85 11.50 -0.81
C ALA A 243 17.12 10.25 0.04
N GLU A 244 16.19 9.86 0.93
CA GLU A 244 16.34 8.64 1.73
C GLU A 244 16.43 7.41 0.81
N ALA A 245 15.58 7.34 -0.23
CA ALA A 245 15.63 6.26 -1.21
C ALA A 245 16.98 6.18 -1.95
N ALA A 246 17.61 7.31 -2.23
CA ALA A 246 18.93 7.37 -2.85
C ALA A 246 20.05 6.92 -1.90
N ALA A 247 19.93 7.24 -0.60
CA ALA A 247 20.86 6.76 0.43
C ALA A 247 20.78 5.24 0.59
N TYR A 248 19.58 4.65 0.55
CA TYR A 248 19.41 3.19 0.64
C TYR A 248 19.89 2.45 -0.60
N ALA A 249 19.66 3.01 -1.78
CA ALA A 249 20.16 2.43 -3.02
C ALA A 249 21.70 2.51 -3.13
N SER A 250 22.33 3.42 -2.37
CA SER A 250 23.78 3.58 -2.28
C SER A 250 24.40 2.86 -1.07
N SER A 251 23.63 2.54 -0.04
CA SER A 251 24.08 1.89 1.19
C SER A 251 24.30 0.39 0.99
N SER A 252 25.31 0.09 0.19
CA SER A 252 26.10 -1.14 0.26
C SER A 252 26.99 -1.18 1.52
N GLY A 253 27.00 -0.11 2.33
CA GLY A 253 27.89 0.07 3.49
C GLY A 253 27.17 0.07 4.83
N SER A 254 27.74 -0.72 5.75
CA SER A 254 27.67 -0.72 7.23
C SER A 254 26.33 -0.91 7.97
N GLY A 255 25.16 -0.80 7.34
CA GLY A 255 23.86 -1.09 7.98
C GLY A 255 23.03 -2.20 7.32
N GLY A 256 23.42 -2.64 6.12
CA GLY A 256 22.64 -3.52 5.22
C GLY A 256 23.42 -4.73 4.71
N HIS A 257 24.24 -5.37 5.56
CA HIS A 257 24.90 -6.62 5.21
C HIS A 257 23.84 -7.69 4.88
N GLY A 258 23.78 -8.13 3.61
CA GLY A 258 22.92 -9.22 3.15
C GLY A 258 21.53 -8.84 2.62
N ALA A 259 21.13 -7.55 2.58
CA ALA A 259 19.82 -7.17 2.01
C ALA A 259 19.87 -7.04 0.48
N PHE A 260 18.87 -7.62 -0.21
CA PHE A 260 18.73 -7.58 -1.67
C PHE A 260 17.49 -6.82 -2.14
N PHE A 261 16.49 -6.68 -1.28
CA PHE A 261 15.28 -5.90 -1.55
C PHE A 261 15.01 -4.92 -0.40
N ALA A 262 14.22 -3.89 -0.67
CA ALA A 262 13.76 -2.94 0.33
C ALA A 262 12.25 -2.70 0.23
N ARG A 263 11.63 -2.31 1.34
CA ARG A 263 10.20 -1.94 1.42
C ARG A 263 9.90 -0.90 2.52
N LYS A 264 8.89 -0.04 2.36
CA LYS A 264 7.90 0.00 1.26
C LYS A 264 8.16 1.13 0.27
N PHE A 265 7.82 0.88 -0.98
CA PHE A 265 7.72 1.86 -2.06
C PHE A 265 6.26 2.01 -2.47
N ASP A 266 5.81 3.26 -2.66
CA ASP A 266 4.44 3.57 -3.07
C ASP A 266 4.46 4.82 -3.97
N PRO A 267 4.24 4.66 -5.30
CA PRO A 267 4.26 5.78 -6.24
C PRO A 267 3.15 6.83 -5.99
N THR A 268 2.08 6.51 -5.25
CA THR A 268 1.05 7.50 -4.87
C THR A 268 1.52 8.46 -3.77
N ILE A 269 2.69 8.18 -3.20
CA ILE A 269 3.35 8.97 -2.14
C ILE A 269 4.69 9.51 -2.62
N SER A 270 5.53 8.68 -3.25
CA SER A 270 6.81 9.12 -3.78
C SER A 270 7.21 8.30 -5.00
N VAL A 271 6.92 8.87 -6.18
CA VAL A 271 7.41 8.37 -7.46
C VAL A 271 8.92 8.53 -7.55
N SER A 272 9.45 9.64 -7.01
CA SER A 272 10.87 9.95 -7.01
C SER A 272 11.71 8.89 -6.29
N ALA A 273 11.19 8.31 -5.21
CA ALA A 273 11.85 7.22 -4.50
C ALA A 273 11.98 5.95 -5.37
N VAL A 274 10.93 5.60 -6.11
CA VAL A 274 10.93 4.45 -7.03
C VAL A 274 11.89 4.69 -8.19
N ASP A 275 11.87 5.89 -8.78
CA ASP A 275 12.75 6.27 -9.88
C ASP A 275 14.22 6.28 -9.46
N ALA A 276 14.52 6.79 -8.26
CA ALA A 276 15.86 6.78 -7.70
C ALA A 276 16.38 5.36 -7.47
N ALA A 277 15.57 4.48 -6.88
CA ALA A 277 15.92 3.08 -6.68
C ALA A 277 16.17 2.38 -8.03
N TYR A 278 15.34 2.63 -9.04
CA TYR A 278 15.49 2.00 -10.35
C TYR A 278 16.73 2.48 -11.11
N ALA A 279 17.00 3.78 -11.08
CA ALA A 279 18.20 4.35 -11.68
C ALA A 279 19.48 3.84 -11.02
N GLU A 280 19.49 3.71 -9.69
CA GLU A 280 20.64 3.19 -8.97
C GLU A 280 20.84 1.69 -9.22
N LEU A 281 19.77 0.89 -9.32
CA LEU A 281 19.86 -0.51 -9.73
C LEU A 281 20.52 -0.64 -11.12
N MET A 282 20.13 0.22 -12.08
CA MET A 282 20.75 0.25 -13.42
C MET A 282 22.22 0.65 -13.37
N LYS A 283 22.58 1.59 -12.50
CA LYS A 283 23.98 1.95 -12.24
C LYS A 283 24.77 0.76 -11.70
N GLN A 284 24.22 0.01 -10.76
CA GLN A 284 24.88 -1.17 -10.18
C GLN A 284 25.00 -2.35 -11.17
N ARG A 285 24.04 -2.50 -12.10
CA ARG A 285 24.06 -3.54 -13.14
C ARG A 285 25.04 -3.24 -14.28
N HIS A 286 25.01 -2.00 -14.78
CA HIS A 286 25.62 -1.66 -16.08
C HIS A 286 26.58 -0.46 -16.01
N GLY A 287 26.87 0.05 -14.81
CA GLY A 287 27.79 1.15 -14.58
C GLY A 287 27.14 2.54 -14.60
N GLY A 288 27.92 3.56 -14.26
CA GLY A 288 27.42 4.93 -14.05
C GLY A 288 26.71 5.57 -15.25
N ALA A 289 27.10 5.21 -16.49
CA ALA A 289 26.46 5.72 -17.70
C ALA A 289 25.00 5.24 -17.82
N ALA A 290 24.74 3.95 -17.58
CA ALA A 290 23.39 3.39 -17.63
C ALA A 290 22.47 3.97 -16.55
N GLY A 291 23.01 4.24 -15.36
CA GLY A 291 22.26 4.96 -14.31
C GLY A 291 21.85 6.37 -14.73
N ARG A 292 22.74 7.12 -15.38
CA ARG A 292 22.42 8.45 -15.93
C ARG A 292 21.40 8.38 -17.06
N GLU A 293 21.55 7.42 -17.97
CA GLU A 293 20.61 7.18 -19.06
C GLU A 293 19.21 6.84 -18.51
N MET A 294 19.13 5.97 -17.49
CA MET A 294 17.87 5.63 -16.85
C MET A 294 17.20 6.87 -16.22
N ARG A 295 17.97 7.72 -15.52
CA ARG A 295 17.43 9.00 -14.99
C ARG A 295 16.91 9.90 -16.11
N ALA A 296 17.64 10.01 -17.22
CA ALA A 296 17.21 10.80 -18.37
C ALA A 296 15.92 10.25 -19.01
N LYS A 297 15.78 8.93 -19.15
CA LYS A 297 14.57 8.27 -19.66
C LYS A 297 13.35 8.47 -18.75
N LEU A 298 13.53 8.35 -17.44
CA LEU A 298 12.47 8.59 -16.46
C LEU A 298 12.06 10.08 -16.47
N GLY A 299 13.04 10.98 -16.58
CA GLY A 299 12.81 12.42 -16.61
C GLY A 299 12.20 12.91 -15.30
N ARG A 300 11.19 13.77 -15.39
CA ARG A 300 10.40 14.19 -14.22
C ARG A 300 9.59 13.00 -13.68
N PRO A 301 9.67 12.68 -12.37
CA PRO A 301 8.93 11.58 -11.77
C PRO A 301 7.44 11.72 -12.02
N ARG A 302 6.84 10.69 -12.61
CA ARG A 302 5.43 10.69 -13.01
C ARG A 302 4.80 9.32 -12.81
N TYR A 303 3.53 9.30 -12.42
CA TYR A 303 2.81 8.05 -12.19
C TYR A 303 1.34 8.21 -12.54
N TRP A 304 0.77 7.11 -13.05
CA TRP A 304 -0.63 6.99 -13.43
C TRP A 304 -1.21 5.78 -12.71
N LEU A 305 -2.30 5.99 -12.00
CA LEU A 305 -3.05 4.95 -11.32
C LEU A 305 -4.47 4.93 -11.86
N SER A 306 -4.87 3.82 -12.49
CA SER A 306 -6.26 3.66 -12.92
C SER A 306 -7.18 3.77 -11.70
N ALA A 307 -8.12 4.71 -11.73
CA ALA A 307 -9.11 4.87 -10.66
C ALA A 307 -10.34 4.01 -10.96
N PHE A 308 -10.86 4.12 -12.19
CA PHE A 308 -11.94 3.27 -12.68
C PHE A 308 -12.11 3.38 -14.20
N THR A 309 -12.57 2.29 -14.82
CA THR A 309 -13.02 2.27 -16.21
C THR A 309 -14.45 2.80 -16.29
N ALA A 310 -14.71 3.78 -17.13
CA ALA A 310 -16.04 4.38 -17.25
C ALA A 310 -17.03 3.38 -17.88
N GLY A 311 -18.20 3.22 -17.24
CA GLY A 311 -19.21 2.27 -17.70
C GLY A 311 -18.95 0.80 -17.32
N ALA A 312 -17.87 0.51 -16.60
CA ALA A 312 -17.64 -0.82 -16.05
C ALA A 312 -18.77 -1.24 -15.08
N PRO A 313 -19.11 -2.54 -14.99
CA PRO A 313 -20.02 -3.02 -13.96
C PRO A 313 -19.44 -2.76 -12.56
N GLY A 314 -20.30 -2.53 -11.57
CA GLY A 314 -19.88 -2.35 -10.17
C GLY A 314 -19.41 -0.94 -9.80
N LEU A 315 -19.42 0.03 -10.71
CA LEU A 315 -19.16 1.44 -10.37
C LEU A 315 -20.19 1.97 -9.38
N THR A 316 -19.72 2.75 -8.41
CA THR A 316 -20.61 3.52 -7.55
C THR A 316 -21.39 4.58 -8.36
N PRO A 317 -22.57 5.01 -7.90
CA PRO A 317 -23.31 6.10 -8.54
C PRO A 317 -22.48 7.39 -8.70
N VAL A 318 -21.60 7.66 -7.72
CA VAL A 318 -20.71 8.83 -7.72
C VAL A 318 -19.63 8.71 -8.80
N GLN A 319 -18.94 7.56 -8.90
CA GLN A 319 -17.96 7.34 -9.97
C GLN A 319 -18.61 7.44 -11.36
N SER A 320 -19.80 6.85 -11.51
CA SER A 320 -20.57 6.93 -12.76
C SER A 320 -20.94 8.36 -13.13
N ALA A 321 -21.38 9.16 -12.15
CA ALA A 321 -21.69 10.58 -12.35
C ALA A 321 -20.44 11.40 -12.68
N PHE A 322 -19.32 11.13 -11.99
CA PHE A 322 -18.05 11.80 -12.20
C PHE A 322 -17.48 11.53 -13.60
N GLY A 323 -17.49 10.27 -14.06
CA GLY A 323 -17.10 9.93 -15.42
C GLY A 323 -17.92 10.69 -16.48
N ARG A 324 -19.26 10.74 -16.32
CA ARG A 324 -20.14 11.52 -17.22
C ARG A 324 -19.85 13.02 -17.20
N LEU A 325 -19.56 13.59 -16.02
CA LEU A 325 -19.18 14.99 -15.88
C LEU A 325 -17.89 15.29 -16.65
N LEU A 326 -16.85 14.48 -16.47
CA LEU A 326 -15.59 14.64 -17.18
C LEU A 326 -15.78 14.52 -18.70
N THR A 327 -16.60 13.59 -19.18
CA THR A 327 -16.94 13.49 -20.61
C THR A 327 -17.54 14.79 -21.12
N ARG A 328 -18.52 15.35 -20.41
CA ARG A 328 -19.19 16.61 -20.82
C ARG A 328 -18.23 17.80 -20.81
N LEU A 329 -17.34 17.87 -19.82
CA LEU A 329 -16.29 18.89 -19.77
C LEU A 329 -15.34 18.77 -20.97
N LEU A 330 -14.92 17.55 -21.32
CA LEU A 330 -14.12 17.31 -22.52
C LEU A 330 -14.87 17.73 -23.80
N CYS A 331 -16.15 17.37 -23.94
CA CYS A 331 -16.95 17.82 -25.07
C CYS A 331 -17.02 19.34 -25.15
N ALA A 332 -17.24 20.02 -24.02
CA ALA A 332 -17.30 21.48 -23.97
C ALA A 332 -15.96 22.12 -24.39
N GLU A 333 -14.83 21.57 -23.96
CA GLU A 333 -13.51 22.10 -24.36
C GLU A 333 -13.15 21.78 -25.82
N LEU A 334 -13.59 20.64 -26.34
CA LEU A 334 -13.45 20.37 -27.77
C LEU A 334 -14.29 21.34 -28.60
N LEU A 335 -15.52 21.64 -28.16
CA LEU A 335 -16.45 22.58 -28.80
C LEU A 335 -16.04 24.06 -28.66
N SER A 336 -15.31 24.44 -27.61
CA SER A 336 -14.75 25.78 -27.41
C SER A 336 -13.49 25.99 -28.27
N GLY A 337 -12.78 24.91 -28.61
CA GLY A 337 -11.73 24.87 -29.62
C GLY A 337 -12.28 24.90 -31.05
N THR A 338 -11.42 25.13 -32.04
CA THR A 338 -11.77 24.99 -33.46
C THR A 338 -12.09 23.53 -33.77
N CYS A 339 -13.32 23.09 -33.50
CA CYS A 339 -13.81 21.76 -33.87
C CYS A 339 -13.65 21.53 -35.39
N PRO A 340 -13.21 20.34 -35.82
CA PRO A 340 -13.44 19.90 -37.18
C PRO A 340 -14.95 19.97 -37.50
N ALA A 341 -15.33 20.48 -38.67
CA ALA A 341 -16.72 20.54 -39.07
C ALA A 341 -17.35 19.13 -39.04
N GLY A 342 -18.48 18.96 -38.34
CA GLY A 342 -19.19 17.68 -38.20
C GLY A 342 -18.95 16.89 -36.91
N PHE A 343 -18.38 17.49 -35.86
CA PHE A 343 -18.21 16.86 -34.54
C PHE A 343 -19.58 16.61 -33.86
N ASP A 344 -19.84 15.34 -33.50
CA ASP A 344 -21.01 14.92 -32.73
C ASP A 344 -20.64 14.78 -31.24
N PRO A 345 -21.18 15.61 -30.32
CA PRO A 345 -20.91 15.50 -28.89
C PRO A 345 -21.29 14.15 -28.25
N ASP A 346 -22.26 13.43 -28.83
CA ASP A 346 -22.67 12.10 -28.35
C ASP A 346 -21.69 10.99 -28.78
N SER A 347 -20.74 11.32 -29.65
CA SER A 347 -19.67 10.41 -30.10
C SER A 347 -18.55 10.24 -29.07
N VAL A 348 -18.46 11.12 -28.05
CA VAL A 348 -17.42 11.05 -27.02
C VAL A 348 -17.82 10.09 -25.92
N ARG A 349 -17.00 9.07 -25.70
CA ARG A 349 -17.20 8.06 -24.66
C ARG A 349 -15.99 7.99 -23.76
N ALA A 350 -16.18 8.30 -22.48
CA ALA A 350 -15.17 8.06 -21.46
C ALA A 350 -14.76 6.58 -21.49
N VAL A 351 -13.46 6.35 -21.43
CA VAL A 351 -12.85 5.03 -21.36
C VAL A 351 -12.35 4.80 -19.95
N GLU A 352 -11.54 5.72 -19.44
CA GLU A 352 -10.85 5.52 -18.17
C GLU A 352 -10.66 6.85 -17.43
N VAL A 353 -10.81 6.80 -16.11
CA VAL A 353 -10.38 7.88 -15.21
C VAL A 353 -9.15 7.39 -14.46
N THR A 354 -8.07 8.14 -14.56
CA THR A 354 -6.75 7.81 -14.01
C THR A 354 -6.30 8.92 -13.06
N GLU A 355 -5.82 8.59 -11.88
CA GLU A 355 -5.10 9.55 -11.03
C GLU A 355 -3.72 9.83 -11.61
N PHE A 356 -3.39 11.10 -11.81
CA PHE A 356 -2.08 11.51 -12.31
C PHE A 356 -1.24 12.15 -11.20
N TYR A 357 0.02 11.72 -11.11
CA TYR A 357 1.00 12.22 -10.15
C TYR A 357 2.24 12.72 -10.89
N LEU A 358 2.77 13.86 -10.47
CA LEU A 358 3.97 14.49 -11.00
C LEU A 358 4.79 15.03 -9.84
N GLU A 359 6.08 14.68 -9.79
CA GLU A 359 7.02 15.14 -8.75
C GLU A 359 6.48 14.91 -7.32
N ASP A 360 5.96 13.71 -7.08
CA ASP A 360 5.39 13.26 -5.80
C ASP A 360 4.10 13.98 -5.37
N ALA A 361 3.52 14.81 -6.24
CA ALA A 361 2.26 15.49 -6.00
C ALA A 361 1.13 14.98 -6.91
N PHE A 362 -0.05 14.77 -6.35
CA PHE A 362 -1.27 14.50 -7.10
C PHE A 362 -1.66 15.73 -7.93
N GLN A 363 -1.80 15.55 -9.24
CA GLN A 363 -2.12 16.62 -10.19
C GLN A 363 -3.61 16.68 -10.51
N GLY A 364 -4.30 15.54 -10.39
CA GLY A 364 -5.73 15.44 -10.66
C GLY A 364 -6.12 14.22 -11.49
N PRO A 365 -7.42 14.07 -11.78
CA PRO A 365 -7.92 13.02 -12.65
C PRO A 365 -7.63 13.33 -14.11
N LEU A 366 -7.04 12.36 -14.79
CA LEU A 366 -6.88 12.27 -16.24
C LEU A 366 -8.03 11.43 -16.80
N LEU A 367 -8.88 12.02 -17.63
CA LEU A 367 -9.86 11.31 -18.43
C LEU A 367 -9.22 10.88 -19.74
N THR A 368 -9.31 9.59 -20.07
CA THR A 368 -9.13 9.08 -21.44
C THR A 368 -10.49 8.81 -22.04
N ALA A 369 -10.74 9.30 -23.26
CA ALA A 369 -12.00 9.14 -23.97
C ALA A 369 -11.76 8.72 -25.43
N SER A 370 -12.71 7.97 -25.99
CA SER A 370 -12.79 7.67 -27.41
C SER A 370 -13.78 8.62 -28.08
N ILE A 371 -13.45 9.09 -29.28
CA ILE A 371 -14.30 9.96 -30.10
C ILE A 371 -14.67 9.17 -31.35
N GLY A 372 -15.98 8.93 -31.54
CA GLY A 372 -16.51 8.31 -32.75
C GLY A 372 -16.33 9.23 -33.96
N GLY A 373 -15.83 8.68 -35.08
CA GLY A 373 -15.78 9.41 -36.35
C GLY A 373 -17.20 9.72 -36.85
N GLY A 374 -17.45 10.97 -37.22
CA GLY A 374 -18.72 11.38 -37.85
C GLY A 374 -19.04 10.58 -39.11
N VAL A 375 -20.30 10.62 -39.53
CA VAL A 375 -20.89 9.88 -40.66
C VAL A 375 -19.96 9.84 -41.88
N GLY A 376 -19.13 8.80 -41.98
CA GLY A 376 -18.04 8.74 -42.96
C GLY A 376 -16.82 7.90 -42.55
N GLY A 377 -17.00 6.74 -41.92
CA GLY A 377 -16.10 5.59 -42.03
C GLY A 377 -14.60 5.72 -41.70
N GLY A 378 -14.15 6.73 -40.93
CA GLY A 378 -12.78 6.86 -40.44
C GLY A 378 -12.64 6.41 -38.98
N GLY A 379 -11.62 5.61 -38.66
CA GLY A 379 -11.38 5.05 -37.32
C GLY A 379 -11.37 6.10 -36.20
N GLY A 380 -11.92 5.72 -35.03
CA GLY A 380 -12.07 6.62 -33.89
C GLY A 380 -10.74 7.16 -33.36
N THR A 381 -10.75 8.41 -32.90
CA THR A 381 -9.59 9.08 -32.28
C THR A 381 -9.72 9.01 -30.76
N ASN A 382 -8.58 8.87 -30.07
CA ASN A 382 -8.54 8.95 -28.61
C ASN A 382 -8.19 10.39 -28.19
N ALA A 383 -8.91 10.91 -27.20
CA ALA A 383 -8.62 12.18 -26.55
C ALA A 383 -8.32 11.96 -25.07
N ALA A 384 -7.49 12.82 -24.50
CA ALA A 384 -7.20 12.82 -23.07
C ALA A 384 -7.29 14.24 -22.50
N MET A 385 -7.88 14.37 -21.31
CA MET A 385 -8.01 15.64 -20.60
C MET A 385 -7.60 15.46 -19.16
N LEU A 386 -6.59 16.23 -18.73
CA LEU A 386 -6.21 16.34 -17.33
C LEU A 386 -7.03 17.46 -16.69
N LEU A 387 -7.83 17.12 -15.68
CA LEU A 387 -8.45 18.13 -14.84
C LEU A 387 -7.46 18.52 -13.74
N ASP A 388 -7.09 19.79 -13.69
CA ASP A 388 -6.25 20.31 -12.62
C ASP A 388 -7.00 20.21 -11.28
N ALA A 389 -6.44 19.45 -10.33
CA ALA A 389 -6.99 19.30 -8.99
C ALA A 389 -6.71 20.51 -8.08
N HIS A 390 -6.10 21.59 -8.57
CA HIS A 390 -5.94 22.85 -7.84
C HIS A 390 -7.26 23.62 -7.62
N PHE A 391 -8.30 22.95 -7.14
CA PHE A 391 -9.32 23.56 -6.29
C PHE A 391 -8.89 23.47 -4.82
N SER A 392 -7.66 23.91 -4.55
CA SER A 392 -7.30 24.27 -3.18
C SER A 392 -7.86 25.67 -2.97
N LEU A 393 -8.69 25.85 -1.94
CA LEU A 393 -8.85 27.16 -1.30
C LEU A 393 -7.48 27.51 -0.68
N ARG A 394 -6.49 27.84 -1.53
CA ARG A 394 -5.32 28.60 -1.14
C ARG A 394 -5.87 29.99 -0.84
N SER A 395 -6.35 30.18 0.38
CA SER A 395 -6.40 31.54 0.89
C SER A 395 -4.95 31.99 0.94
N GLY A 396 -4.51 32.69 -0.11
CA GLY A 396 -3.48 33.70 0.06
C GLY A 396 -4.06 34.69 1.07
N ILE A 397 -3.89 34.40 2.35
CA ILE A 397 -4.24 35.31 3.42
C ILE A 397 -3.22 36.43 3.32
N GLY A 398 -3.51 37.42 2.48
CA GLY A 398 -2.97 38.74 2.66
C GLY A 398 -3.25 39.15 4.10
N SER A 399 -2.26 39.76 4.75
CA SER A 399 -2.35 40.27 6.13
C SER A 399 -3.69 40.98 6.35
N GLY A 400 -4.66 40.30 6.98
CA GLY A 400 -5.99 40.85 7.23
C GLY A 400 -7.20 39.90 7.09
N GLN A 401 -7.09 38.72 6.47
CA GLN A 401 -8.22 37.80 6.35
C GLN A 401 -8.11 36.58 7.27
N ALA A 402 -8.83 36.60 8.40
CA ALA A 402 -8.86 35.49 9.35
C ALA A 402 -9.74 34.33 8.86
N VAL A 403 -9.18 33.11 8.76
CA VAL A 403 -9.98 31.88 8.68
C VAL A 403 -10.63 31.65 10.05
N ARG A 404 -11.96 31.74 10.09
CA ARG A 404 -12.73 31.56 11.32
C ARG A 404 -12.93 30.07 11.60
N ILE A 405 -12.00 29.44 12.32
CA ILE A 405 -12.19 28.08 12.84
C ILE A 405 -13.11 28.15 14.05
N VAL A 406 -14.40 27.82 13.87
CA VAL A 406 -15.38 27.79 14.96
C VAL A 406 -15.37 26.41 15.61
N HIS A 407 -15.02 26.34 16.90
CA HIS A 407 -15.01 25.09 17.67
C HIS A 407 -16.46 24.60 17.93
N PRO A 408 -16.84 23.33 17.64
CA PRO A 408 -18.23 22.87 17.68
C PRO A 408 -18.91 22.86 19.07
N LYS A 409 -18.14 23.05 20.15
CA LYS A 409 -18.67 23.13 21.53
C LYS A 409 -18.93 24.55 22.03
N GLN A 410 -18.74 25.58 21.21
CA GLN A 410 -19.12 26.95 21.56
C GLN A 410 -20.30 27.38 20.69
N GLN A 411 -21.51 26.97 21.08
CA GLN A 411 -22.69 27.75 20.73
C GLN A 411 -22.54 29.13 21.41
N PRO A 412 -22.62 30.25 20.67
CA PRO A 412 -22.52 31.56 21.25
C PRO A 412 -23.87 31.93 21.89
N HIS A 413 -24.12 31.44 23.09
CA HIS A 413 -24.92 32.19 24.05
C HIS A 413 -23.96 33.13 24.79
N GLY A 414 -23.50 34.16 24.09
CA GLY A 414 -22.56 35.14 24.61
C GLY A 414 -21.78 35.83 23.50
N ASN A 415 -21.69 37.16 23.56
CA ASN A 415 -21.03 38.03 22.59
C ASN A 415 -19.68 37.46 22.13
N ALA A 416 -19.54 37.25 20.83
CA ALA A 416 -18.34 36.76 20.16
C ALA A 416 -17.26 37.85 20.03
N SER A 417 -16.82 38.42 21.15
CA SER A 417 -15.82 39.51 21.19
C SER A 417 -14.55 39.18 22.00
N SER A 418 -14.32 37.93 22.43
CA SER A 418 -13.14 37.60 23.25
C SER A 418 -12.44 36.29 22.87
N LEU A 419 -12.24 36.03 21.57
CA LEU A 419 -11.01 35.35 21.18
C LEU A 419 -9.87 36.34 21.44
N THR A 420 -9.18 36.19 22.58
CA THR A 420 -8.08 37.07 22.98
C THR A 420 -7.08 37.20 21.82
N SER A 421 -6.62 38.43 21.56
CA SER A 421 -5.72 38.77 20.44
C SER A 421 -4.48 37.87 20.35
N ALA A 422 -4.04 37.31 21.49
CA ALA A 422 -2.94 36.35 21.59
C ALA A 422 -3.21 34.99 20.91
N TYR A 423 -4.44 34.47 20.94
CA TYR A 423 -4.75 33.22 20.24
C TYR A 423 -4.80 33.43 18.73
N GLN A 424 -5.33 34.57 18.29
CA GLN A 424 -5.36 34.93 16.87
C GLN A 424 -3.96 35.19 16.32
N SER A 425 -3.07 35.82 17.09
CA SER A 425 -1.69 36.05 16.65
C SER A 425 -0.90 34.75 16.54
N VAL A 426 -1.09 33.79 17.45
CA VAL A 426 -0.40 32.49 17.37
C VAL A 426 -0.96 31.62 16.24
N ILE A 427 -2.28 31.63 16.02
CA ILE A 427 -2.87 30.95 14.85
C ILE A 427 -2.34 31.58 13.56
N ALA A 428 -2.34 32.91 13.45
CA ALA A 428 -1.81 33.60 12.27
C ALA A 428 -0.30 33.35 12.05
N ALA A 429 0.47 33.17 13.12
CA ALA A 429 1.91 32.94 13.05
C ALA A 429 2.29 31.48 12.72
N ARG A 430 1.44 30.51 13.06
CA ARG A 430 1.79 29.09 12.99
C ARG A 430 0.90 28.26 12.07
N PHE A 431 -0.30 28.70 11.73
CA PHE A 431 -1.15 27.94 10.83
C PHE A 431 -0.55 27.92 9.43
N MET A 432 -0.31 26.72 8.90
CA MET A 432 0.32 26.55 7.59
C MET A 432 -0.72 26.20 6.52
N GLU A 433 -1.54 25.18 6.80
CA GLU A 433 -2.51 24.66 5.83
C GLU A 433 -3.62 23.89 6.55
N PHE A 434 -4.75 23.74 5.85
CA PHE A 434 -5.76 22.74 6.16
C PHE A 434 -6.18 22.01 4.89
N GLU A 435 -6.68 20.79 5.07
CA GLU A 435 -7.15 19.95 3.99
C GLU A 435 -8.37 19.16 4.47
N VAL A 436 -9.38 19.02 3.60
CA VAL A 436 -10.57 18.20 3.87
C VAL A 436 -10.56 17.05 2.89
N GLY A 437 -10.70 15.83 3.39
CA GLY A 437 -10.67 14.63 2.58
C GLY A 437 -11.20 13.41 3.30
N ARG A 438 -11.00 12.22 2.73
CA ARG A 438 -11.39 10.93 3.31
C ARG A 438 -10.22 9.95 3.34
N GLN A 439 -10.34 8.93 4.18
CA GLN A 439 -9.33 7.88 4.32
C GLN A 439 -7.95 8.46 4.67
N TYR A 440 -7.91 9.29 5.71
CA TYR A 440 -6.67 9.87 6.20
C TYR A 440 -5.72 8.78 6.72
N ASP A 441 -4.55 8.69 6.10
CA ASP A 441 -3.46 7.80 6.46
C ASP A 441 -2.54 8.50 7.47
N TRP A 442 -2.70 8.13 8.74
CA TRP A 442 -1.92 8.65 9.87
C TRP A 442 -0.43 8.32 9.79
N LYS A 443 -0.09 7.21 9.14
CA LYS A 443 1.30 6.78 8.98
C LYS A 443 2.00 7.70 7.99
N GLU A 444 1.32 8.04 6.89
CA GLU A 444 1.90 8.80 5.78
C GLU A 444 1.53 10.29 5.75
N ASP A 445 0.67 10.73 6.67
CA ASP A 445 0.18 12.11 6.83
C ASP A 445 -0.46 12.69 5.56
N LEU A 446 -1.41 11.95 4.97
CA LEU A 446 -2.14 12.35 3.76
C LEU A 446 -3.51 11.67 3.66
N PHE A 447 -4.41 12.22 2.86
CA PHE A 447 -5.65 11.53 2.46
C PHE A 447 -5.39 10.55 1.32
N ARG A 448 -5.85 9.30 1.46
CA ARG A 448 -5.71 8.26 0.42
C ARG A 448 -6.75 8.39 -0.69
N ASP A 449 -7.93 8.90 -0.38
CA ASP A 449 -8.93 9.22 -1.39
C ASP A 449 -8.58 10.54 -2.09
N ARG A 450 -7.76 10.46 -3.14
CA ARG A 450 -7.27 11.64 -3.88
C ARG A 450 -8.34 12.29 -4.74
N LEU A 451 -9.29 11.52 -5.26
CA LEU A 451 -10.39 12.06 -6.06
C LEU A 451 -11.46 12.72 -5.18
N SER A 452 -11.59 12.31 -3.91
CA SER A 452 -12.52 12.89 -2.93
C SER A 452 -13.95 13.03 -3.47
N LEU A 453 -14.40 12.03 -4.23
CA LEU A 453 -15.72 12.07 -4.88
C LEU A 453 -16.83 11.87 -3.84
N LEU A 454 -17.74 12.86 -3.73
CA LEU A 454 -18.82 12.89 -2.74
C LEU A 454 -20.19 12.84 -3.42
N ALA A 455 -21.10 12.07 -2.84
CA ALA A 455 -22.54 12.16 -3.13
C ALA A 455 -23.16 13.29 -2.31
N ALA A 456 -24.27 13.86 -2.79
CA ALA A 456 -25.13 14.68 -1.97
C ALA A 456 -25.71 13.82 -0.82
N GLY A 457 -25.58 14.30 0.42
CA GLY A 457 -25.99 13.56 1.61
C GLY A 457 -25.63 14.29 2.90
N ARG A 458 -25.90 13.69 4.06
CA ARG A 458 -25.49 14.29 5.34
C ARG A 458 -23.97 14.23 5.45
N ALA A 459 -23.35 15.33 5.90
CA ALA A 459 -21.90 15.38 6.12
C ALA A 459 -21.41 14.27 7.07
N ALA A 460 -22.23 13.86 8.05
CA ALA A 460 -21.91 12.77 8.97
C ALA A 460 -21.70 11.41 8.26
N ASP A 461 -22.38 11.18 7.13
CA ASP A 461 -22.35 9.92 6.39
C ASP A 461 -21.26 9.92 5.32
N SER A 462 -20.61 11.06 5.09
CA SER A 462 -19.58 11.24 4.05
C SER A 462 -18.23 10.63 4.42
N GLY A 463 -17.96 10.46 5.72
CA GLY A 463 -16.63 10.06 6.22
C GLY A 463 -15.55 11.13 6.06
N LEU A 464 -15.92 12.40 5.81
CA LEU A 464 -14.99 13.52 5.71
C LEU A 464 -14.23 13.76 7.02
N GLN A 465 -12.95 14.08 6.87
CA GLN A 465 -12.06 14.44 7.97
C GLN A 465 -11.33 15.73 7.60
N LEU A 466 -10.97 16.52 8.61
CA LEU A 466 -10.19 17.75 8.47
C LEU A 466 -8.78 17.51 9.01
N ARG A 467 -7.77 17.80 8.20
CA ARG A 467 -6.37 17.88 8.58
C ARG A 467 -5.99 19.36 8.69
N TYR A 468 -5.18 19.70 9.68
CA TYR A 468 -4.57 21.02 9.83
C TYR A 468 -3.09 20.84 10.15
N ALA A 469 -2.24 21.69 9.61
CA ALA A 469 -0.80 21.69 9.86
C ALA A 469 -0.36 23.00 10.51
N TRP A 470 0.55 22.87 11.47
CA TRP A 470 1.11 23.99 12.23
C TRP A 470 2.62 24.02 12.07
N GLY A 471 3.18 25.22 11.96
CA GLY A 471 4.61 25.48 12.04
C GLY A 471 5.18 25.20 13.43
N PRO A 472 6.53 25.16 13.56
CA PRO A 472 7.22 24.91 14.82
C PRO A 472 6.79 25.89 15.94
N ALA A 473 6.78 25.41 17.18
CA ALA A 473 6.46 26.21 18.36
C ALA A 473 7.69 27.02 18.83
N GLY A 474 7.48 28.25 19.28
CA GLY A 474 8.49 28.98 20.07
C GLY A 474 8.64 28.35 21.47
N ARG A 475 9.76 28.62 22.16
CA ARG A 475 10.04 28.03 23.49
C ARG A 475 9.01 28.41 24.58
N ASP A 476 8.21 29.44 24.36
CA ASP A 476 7.24 29.98 25.33
C ASP A 476 5.76 29.76 24.94
N ASP A 477 5.48 28.91 23.95
CA ASP A 477 4.10 28.64 23.50
C ASP A 477 3.40 27.56 24.36
N HIS A 478 2.31 27.93 25.03
CA HIS A 478 1.45 27.00 25.81
C HIS A 478 0.44 26.18 24.97
N LEU A 479 0.55 26.19 23.63
CA LEU A 479 -0.24 25.30 22.78
C LEU A 479 0.39 23.91 22.71
N PRO A 480 -0.41 22.83 22.59
CA PRO A 480 0.15 21.49 22.45
C PRO A 480 1.13 21.44 21.28
N ALA A 481 2.31 20.86 21.54
CA ALA A 481 3.33 20.62 20.52
C ALA A 481 2.71 19.89 19.31
N ALA A 482 3.26 20.15 18.11
CA ALA A 482 2.85 19.48 16.88
C ALA A 482 2.78 17.96 17.10
N GLY A 483 1.56 17.44 17.11
CA GLY A 483 1.25 16.04 17.24
C GLY A 483 0.25 15.65 16.16
N PRO A 484 0.21 14.37 15.75
CA PRO A 484 -0.68 13.92 14.69
C PRO A 484 -2.13 14.28 15.04
N GLY A 485 -2.84 14.81 14.04
CA GLY A 485 -4.19 15.38 14.12
C GLY A 485 -5.14 14.67 15.10
N ARG A 486 -6.00 15.45 15.76
CA ARG A 486 -7.11 14.87 16.52
C ARG A 486 -8.32 14.75 15.60
N ARG A 487 -9.10 13.67 15.72
CA ARG A 487 -10.42 13.57 15.09
C ARG A 487 -11.29 14.74 15.58
N TYR A 488 -11.73 15.59 14.66
CA TYR A 488 -12.95 16.35 14.84
C TYR A 488 -13.90 15.92 13.71
N PRO A 489 -14.93 15.09 13.99
CA PRO A 489 -15.98 14.85 13.01
C PRO A 489 -16.66 16.19 12.70
N ILE A 490 -16.89 16.47 11.41
CA ILE A 490 -17.73 17.58 10.98
C ILE A 490 -19.18 17.12 11.16
N GLY A 491 -19.71 17.28 12.37
CA GLY A 491 -21.07 16.92 12.72
C GLY A 491 -21.43 17.44 14.11
N PHE A 492 -22.56 18.15 14.21
CA PHE A 492 -23.14 18.56 15.48
C PHE A 492 -23.27 17.35 16.42
N PRO A 493 -23.01 17.49 17.73
CA PRO A 493 -23.25 16.40 18.66
C PRO A 493 -24.75 16.09 18.66
N ALA A 494 -25.12 14.91 18.15
CA ALA A 494 -26.34 14.27 18.57
C ALA A 494 -26.26 14.13 20.10
N GLN A 495 -27.24 14.68 20.81
CA GLN A 495 -27.36 14.56 22.25
C GLN A 495 -27.23 13.08 22.64
N ARG A 496 -26.30 12.79 23.55
CA ARG A 496 -26.34 11.51 24.27
C ARG A 496 -27.64 11.50 25.10
N PRO A 497 -28.42 10.41 25.12
CA PRO A 497 -29.38 10.19 26.19
C PRO A 497 -28.59 10.15 27.50
N GLY A 498 -29.02 10.95 28.47
CA GLY A 498 -28.39 11.03 29.78
C GLY A 498 -28.38 9.66 30.47
N THR A 499 -27.25 9.32 31.07
CA THR A 499 -27.19 8.36 32.17
C THR A 499 -27.79 9.00 33.42
N ALA A 500 -28.85 8.41 33.94
CA ALA A 500 -29.30 8.51 35.34
C ALA A 500 -29.95 7.15 35.69
N THR A 501 -29.19 6.25 36.30
CA THR A 501 -29.31 5.84 37.72
C THR A 501 -30.60 5.08 38.05
N GLY A 502 -30.42 3.78 38.32
CA GLY A 502 -31.33 2.83 38.94
C GLY A 502 -30.54 1.56 39.20
#